data_AF-A0A420MW76-F1
#
_entry.id   AF-A0A420MW76-F1
#
_cell.length_a   1.000
_cell.length_b   1.000
_cell.length_c   1.000
_cell.angle_alpha   90.00
_cell.angle_beta   90.00
_cell.angle_gamma   90.00
#
_symmetry.space_group_name_H-M   'P 1'
#
loop_
_entity.id
_entity.type
_entity.pdbx_description
1 polymer ?
#
loop_
_entity_poly.entity_id
_entity_poly.type
_entity_poly.pdbx_seq_one_letter_code
_entity_poly.pdbx_strand_id
1 'polypeptide(L)'
;MRSSLQANNAANQSLTDETLQSVLLLDLYEKMAYQPHPESEFPGSWLSHVQGALSIVRSRPTAGFSNPTTQQLATRTVIALTLSCGAAGIPIPEALIGLYNDLDSYVRGAKWTFIGLLISLINLRGDMNNGKLESTDIVQRARDLYEELSHAEGKIPRSWWPQRRDTSEAVVFGRYYDVYPGHYATQVFNAYRIMRLDVCSIIQKFDPSSEVAETITEVAQAILRRCASIHSSTCQVSEYTSLFTIADIGVLRCIDSIVCSFTKYSRSCNARLDTADFGVYGR
;
A
#
# COMPACT_ATOMS: atom_id res chain seq x y z
N MET A 1 -46.48 11.74 -9.58
CA MET A 1 -45.83 10.43 -9.84
C MET A 1 -44.31 10.55 -10.04
N ARG A 2 -43.81 11.43 -10.94
CA ARG A 2 -42.35 11.67 -11.10
C ARG A 2 -41.64 12.22 -9.85
N SER A 3 -42.28 13.13 -9.12
CA SER A 3 -41.74 13.70 -7.87
C SER A 3 -41.55 12.67 -6.76
N SER A 4 -42.51 11.75 -6.60
CA SER A 4 -42.48 10.67 -5.61
C SER A 4 -41.39 9.63 -5.91
N LEU A 5 -41.19 9.29 -7.18
CA LEU A 5 -40.12 8.38 -7.61
C LEU A 5 -38.73 9.00 -7.41
N GLN A 6 -38.57 10.30 -7.68
CA GLN A 6 -37.31 11.01 -7.43
C GLN A 6 -37.00 11.12 -5.94
N ALA A 7 -38.00 11.39 -5.10
CA ALA A 7 -37.83 11.44 -3.64
C ALA A 7 -37.43 10.07 -3.06
N ASN A 8 -38.07 8.99 -3.53
CA ASN A 8 -37.73 7.62 -3.10
C ASN A 8 -36.31 7.22 -3.56
N ASN A 9 -35.90 7.61 -4.76
CA ASN A 9 -34.55 7.34 -5.26
C ASN A 9 -33.49 8.11 -4.47
N ALA A 10 -33.75 9.38 -4.12
CA ALA A 10 -32.83 10.17 -3.30
C ALA A 10 -32.71 9.63 -1.86
N ALA A 11 -33.84 9.23 -1.25
CA ALA A 11 -33.83 8.62 0.08
C ALA A 11 -33.08 7.29 0.12
N ASN A 12 -33.30 6.43 -0.88
CA ASN A 12 -32.57 5.17 -1.01
C ASN A 12 -31.07 5.40 -1.23
N GLN A 13 -30.69 6.40 -2.03
CA GLN A 13 -29.28 6.77 -2.21
C GLN A 13 -28.64 7.23 -0.90
N SER A 14 -29.30 8.09 -0.11
CA SER A 14 -28.81 8.53 1.21
C SER A 14 -28.54 7.35 2.14
N LEU A 15 -29.48 6.41 2.25
CA LEU A 15 -29.32 5.21 3.09
C LEU A 15 -28.14 4.33 2.63
N THR A 16 -27.97 4.16 1.32
CA THR A 16 -26.83 3.41 0.78
C THR A 16 -25.49 4.11 1.00
N ASP A 17 -25.46 5.44 0.99
CA ASP A 17 -24.26 6.25 1.27
C ASP A 17 -23.86 6.14 2.74
N GLU A 18 -24.82 6.28 3.66
CA GLU A 18 -24.62 6.14 5.11
C GLU A 18 -24.14 4.72 5.47
N THR A 19 -24.74 3.70 4.85
CA THR A 19 -24.32 2.31 5.04
C THR A 19 -22.88 2.11 4.56
N LEU A 20 -22.54 2.63 3.38
CA LEU A 20 -21.18 2.49 2.83
C LEU A 20 -20.14 3.24 3.68
N GLN A 21 -20.48 4.43 4.18
CA GLN A 21 -19.64 5.16 5.13
C GLN A 21 -19.42 4.37 6.43
N SER A 22 -20.48 3.77 6.97
CA SER A 22 -20.40 2.95 8.19
C SER A 22 -19.49 1.74 7.98
N VAL A 23 -19.59 1.06 6.84
CA VAL A 23 -18.71 -0.07 6.51
C VAL A 23 -17.25 0.39 6.38
N LEU A 24 -16.98 1.52 5.73
CA LEU A 24 -15.63 2.07 5.61
C LEU A 24 -15.04 2.48 6.97
N LEU A 25 -15.86 3.04 7.86
CA LEU A 25 -15.45 3.36 9.22
C LEU A 25 -15.17 2.12 10.05
N LEU A 26 -15.96 1.06 9.89
CA LEU A 26 -15.73 -0.21 10.55
C LEU A 26 -14.43 -0.86 10.07
N ASP A 27 -14.22 -0.96 8.75
CA ASP A 27 -12.98 -1.48 8.15
C ASP A 27 -11.75 -0.72 8.69
N LEU A 28 -11.83 0.61 8.79
CA LEU A 28 -10.79 1.43 9.40
C LEU A 28 -10.58 1.12 10.89
N TYR A 29 -11.67 1.05 11.66
CA TYR A 29 -11.62 0.79 13.08
C TYR A 29 -10.97 -0.57 13.35
N GLU A 30 -11.41 -1.62 12.66
CA GLU A 30 -10.81 -2.94 12.75
C GLU A 30 -9.32 -2.87 12.39
N LYS A 31 -8.96 -2.05 11.40
CA LYS A 31 -7.55 -1.88 10.97
C LYS A 31 -6.76 -1.29 12.11
N MET A 32 -7.28 -0.31 12.83
CA MET A 32 -6.59 0.33 13.96
C MET A 32 -6.59 -0.52 15.24
N ALA A 33 -7.71 -1.18 15.54
CA ALA A 33 -7.92 -1.93 16.77
C ALA A 33 -7.22 -3.29 16.75
N TYR A 34 -7.04 -3.88 15.56
CA TYR A 34 -6.36 -5.16 15.43
C TYR A 34 -4.90 -5.05 15.89
N GLN A 35 -4.43 -6.01 16.67
CA GLN A 35 -3.01 -6.14 17.01
C GLN A 35 -2.54 -7.46 16.41
N PRO A 36 -1.65 -7.45 15.40
CA PRO A 36 -1.20 -8.68 14.79
C PRO A 36 -0.44 -9.51 15.83
N HIS A 37 -1.07 -10.58 16.30
CA HIS A 37 -0.38 -11.64 17.03
C HIS A 37 0.16 -12.63 15.98
N PRO A 38 1.36 -13.21 16.19
CA PRO A 38 1.95 -14.15 15.25
C PRO A 38 1.06 -15.38 14.94
N GLU A 39 0.10 -15.66 15.82
CA GLU A 39 -0.81 -16.82 15.78
C GLU A 39 -2.27 -16.43 15.52
N SER A 40 -2.60 -15.14 15.41
CA SER A 40 -3.97 -14.72 15.15
C SER A 40 -4.28 -14.83 13.67
N GLU A 41 -5.15 -15.78 13.30
CA GLU A 41 -5.77 -15.83 11.98
C GLU A 41 -6.45 -14.50 11.67
N PHE A 42 -6.30 -14.05 10.42
CA PHE A 42 -7.02 -12.88 9.92
C PHE A 42 -8.52 -13.13 10.11
N PRO A 43 -9.28 -12.24 10.80
CA PRO A 43 -10.68 -12.54 11.12
C PRO A 43 -11.48 -12.73 9.83
N GLY A 44 -12.09 -13.91 9.63
CA GLY A 44 -12.97 -14.17 8.49
C GLY A 44 -14.16 -13.19 8.41
N SER A 45 -14.53 -12.55 9.53
CA SER A 45 -15.52 -11.48 9.61
C SER A 45 -15.12 -10.21 8.85
N TRP A 46 -13.83 -10.01 8.59
CA TRP A 46 -13.34 -8.86 7.85
C TRP A 46 -13.90 -8.86 6.42
N LEU A 47 -13.89 -10.02 5.76
CA LEU A 47 -14.26 -10.10 4.35
C LEU A 47 -15.77 -9.99 4.10
N SER A 48 -16.60 -10.23 5.11
CA SER A 48 -18.06 -10.20 4.96
C SER A 48 -18.61 -8.78 4.76
N HIS A 49 -18.12 -7.81 5.53
CA HIS A 49 -18.52 -6.40 5.35
C HIS A 49 -17.96 -5.82 4.05
N VAL A 50 -16.78 -6.28 3.63
CA VAL A 50 -16.16 -5.96 2.33
C VAL A 50 -17.04 -6.41 1.17
N GLN A 51 -17.54 -7.64 1.21
CA GLN A 51 -18.48 -8.16 0.21
C GLN A 51 -19.82 -7.40 0.22
N GLY A 52 -20.30 -7.02 1.40
CA GLY A 52 -21.47 -6.16 1.57
C GLY A 52 -21.29 -4.79 0.90
N ALA A 53 -20.19 -4.10 1.17
CA ALA A 53 -19.87 -2.81 0.55
C ALA A 53 -19.82 -2.91 -0.98
N LEU A 54 -19.18 -3.96 -1.51
CA LEU A 54 -19.08 -4.16 -2.95
C LEU A 54 -20.44 -4.40 -3.60
N SER A 55 -21.33 -5.12 -2.93
CA SER A 55 -22.70 -5.34 -3.38
C SER A 55 -23.51 -4.04 -3.41
N ILE A 56 -23.33 -3.17 -2.40
CA ILE A 56 -23.96 -1.84 -2.32
C ILE A 56 -23.45 -0.90 -3.42
N VAL A 57 -22.16 -0.94 -3.76
CA VAL A 57 -21.64 -0.08 -4.83
C VAL A 57 -22.13 -0.57 -6.20
N ARG A 58 -22.17 -1.88 -6.43
CA ARG A 58 -22.62 -2.46 -7.72
C ARG A 58 -24.11 -2.32 -7.99
N SER A 59 -24.94 -2.17 -6.95
CA SER A 59 -26.37 -1.91 -7.13
C SER A 59 -26.66 -0.47 -7.59
N ARG A 60 -25.65 0.41 -7.63
CA ARG A 60 -25.78 1.77 -8.12
C ARG A 60 -25.74 1.81 -9.65
N PRO A 61 -26.54 2.66 -10.30
CA PRO A 61 -26.44 2.88 -11.75
C PRO A 61 -25.04 3.35 -12.15
N THR A 62 -24.44 2.74 -13.19
CA THR A 62 -23.09 3.06 -13.69
C THR A 62 -22.92 4.50 -14.18
N ALA A 63 -24.00 5.18 -14.60
CA ALA A 63 -24.00 6.62 -14.89
C ALA A 63 -23.82 7.52 -13.64
N GLY A 64 -23.75 6.92 -12.44
CA GLY A 64 -23.85 7.57 -11.13
C GLY A 64 -22.57 8.20 -10.57
N PHE A 65 -21.39 7.99 -11.17
CA PHE A 65 -20.15 8.63 -10.68
C PHE A 65 -20.02 10.11 -11.05
N SER A 66 -21.00 10.67 -11.78
CA SER A 66 -21.09 12.12 -11.99
C SER A 66 -21.38 12.89 -10.69
N ASN A 67 -21.95 12.21 -9.68
CA ASN A 67 -22.15 12.80 -8.35
C ASN A 67 -20.84 12.72 -7.53
N PRO A 68 -20.27 13.86 -7.07
CA PRO A 68 -19.02 13.87 -6.31
C PRO A 68 -19.03 13.00 -5.06
N THR A 69 -20.14 12.94 -4.33
CA THR A 69 -20.28 12.12 -3.12
C THR A 69 -20.23 10.64 -3.45
N THR A 70 -20.98 10.22 -4.47
CA THR A 70 -20.99 8.82 -4.93
C THR A 70 -19.61 8.41 -5.46
N GLN A 71 -18.96 9.27 -6.26
CA GLN A 71 -17.60 9.04 -6.74
C GLN A 71 -16.62 8.91 -5.58
N GLN A 72 -16.66 9.81 -4.61
CA GLN A 72 -15.75 9.80 -3.46
C GLN A 72 -15.93 8.53 -2.61
N LEU A 73 -17.17 8.13 -2.35
CA LEU A 73 -17.46 6.92 -1.59
C LEU A 73 -16.98 5.68 -2.33
N ALA A 74 -17.29 5.54 -3.62
CA ALA A 74 -16.83 4.43 -4.44
C ALA A 74 -15.30 4.36 -4.52
N THR A 75 -14.62 5.51 -4.68
CA THR A 75 -13.15 5.61 -4.65
C THR A 75 -12.58 5.11 -3.33
N ARG A 76 -13.16 5.55 -2.20
CA ARG A 76 -12.75 5.09 -0.87
C ARG A 76 -12.98 3.60 -0.67
N THR A 77 -14.09 3.07 -1.19
CA THR A 77 -14.37 1.63 -1.21
C THR A 77 -13.29 0.88 -1.97
N VAL A 78 -12.95 1.28 -3.20
CA VAL A 78 -11.88 0.62 -3.95
C VAL A 78 -10.57 0.59 -3.15
N ILE A 79 -10.15 1.73 -2.61
CA ILE A 79 -8.91 1.82 -1.83
C ILE A 79 -8.97 0.90 -0.60
N ALA A 80 -10.02 1.03 0.21
CA ALA A 80 -10.15 0.29 1.46
C ALA A 80 -10.16 -1.22 1.24
N LEU A 81 -10.95 -1.68 0.26
CA LEU A 81 -11.11 -3.10 -0.04
C LEU A 81 -9.85 -3.71 -0.65
N THR A 82 -9.16 -2.99 -1.55
CA THR A 82 -7.87 -3.45 -2.09
C THR A 82 -6.85 -3.67 -0.97
N LEU A 83 -6.78 -2.74 -0.01
CA LEU A 83 -5.90 -2.88 1.14
C LEU A 83 -6.28 -4.07 2.03
N SER A 84 -7.58 -4.30 2.23
CA SER A 84 -8.07 -5.44 3.01
C SER A 84 -7.73 -6.78 2.35
N CYS A 85 -7.89 -6.90 1.03
CA CYS A 85 -7.47 -8.07 0.28
C CYS A 85 -5.96 -8.30 0.36
N GLY A 86 -5.16 -7.24 0.22
CA GLY A 86 -3.71 -7.31 0.34
C GLY A 86 -3.24 -7.76 1.72
N ALA A 87 -3.87 -7.23 2.78
CA ALA A 87 -3.55 -7.61 4.16
C ALA A 87 -3.96 -9.05 4.49
N ALA A 88 -5.11 -9.50 3.97
CA ALA A 88 -5.57 -10.88 4.10
C ALA A 88 -4.84 -11.87 3.17
N GLY A 89 -4.00 -11.40 2.25
CA GLY A 89 -3.27 -12.25 1.31
C GLY A 89 -4.17 -12.96 0.28
N ILE A 90 -5.35 -12.40 -0.01
CA ILE A 90 -6.31 -12.98 -0.96
C ILE A 90 -6.29 -12.24 -2.30
N PRO A 91 -6.65 -12.91 -3.42
CA PRO A 91 -6.82 -12.25 -4.71
C PRO A 91 -7.90 -11.16 -4.66
N ILE A 92 -7.74 -10.13 -5.51
CA ILE A 92 -8.72 -9.06 -5.66
C ILE A 92 -9.98 -9.62 -6.35
N PRO A 93 -11.19 -9.46 -5.78
CA PRO A 93 -12.41 -9.88 -6.45
C PRO A 93 -12.60 -9.17 -7.80
N GLU A 94 -13.02 -9.89 -8.85
CA GLU A 94 -13.28 -9.31 -10.19
C GLU A 94 -14.24 -8.11 -10.14
N ALA A 95 -15.19 -8.19 -9.22
CA ALA A 95 -16.14 -7.14 -8.93
C ALA A 95 -15.48 -5.81 -8.52
N LEU A 96 -14.40 -5.89 -7.75
CA LEU A 96 -13.62 -4.74 -7.30
C LEU A 96 -12.74 -4.19 -8.41
N ILE A 97 -12.19 -5.06 -9.27
CA ILE A 97 -11.45 -4.68 -10.47
C ILE A 97 -12.37 -3.92 -11.44
N GLY A 98 -13.59 -4.42 -11.66
CA GLY A 98 -14.59 -3.73 -12.48
C GLY A 98 -14.89 -2.33 -11.97
N LEU A 99 -15.09 -2.18 -10.65
CA LEU A 99 -15.32 -0.88 -10.03
C LEU A 99 -14.12 0.07 -10.16
N TYR A 100 -12.88 -0.44 -10.02
CA TYR A 100 -11.67 0.34 -10.27
C TYR A 100 -11.65 0.86 -11.71
N ASN A 101 -11.92 0.00 -12.70
CA ASN A 101 -11.93 0.39 -14.11
C ASN A 101 -13.02 1.42 -14.42
N ASP A 102 -14.22 1.27 -13.85
CA ASP A 102 -15.31 2.23 -14.03
C ASP A 102 -14.93 3.63 -13.50
N LEU A 103 -14.17 3.69 -12.41
CA LEU A 103 -13.71 4.93 -11.77
C LEU A 103 -12.48 5.55 -12.44
N ASP A 104 -11.74 4.81 -13.28
CA ASP A 104 -10.47 5.25 -13.86
C ASP A 104 -10.61 6.51 -14.73
N SER A 105 -11.76 6.66 -15.39
CA SER A 105 -12.08 7.86 -16.16
C SER A 105 -12.33 9.11 -15.29
N TYR A 106 -12.73 8.92 -14.04
CA TYR A 106 -13.16 9.98 -13.11
C TYR A 106 -12.08 10.36 -12.08
N VAL A 107 -11.24 9.41 -11.67
CA VAL A 107 -10.26 9.58 -10.60
C VAL A 107 -8.85 9.52 -11.20
N ARG A 108 -8.06 10.57 -10.95
CA ARG A 108 -6.68 10.67 -11.46
C ARG A 108 -5.72 11.05 -10.35
N GLY A 109 -4.44 10.69 -10.54
CA GLY A 109 -3.33 11.12 -9.69
C GLY A 109 -2.53 9.96 -9.12
N ALA A 110 -1.38 10.29 -8.51
CA ALA A 110 -0.40 9.31 -8.05
C ALA A 110 -0.96 8.26 -7.09
N LYS A 111 -1.93 8.64 -6.23
CA LYS A 111 -2.60 7.69 -5.32
C LYS A 111 -3.46 6.68 -6.09
N TRP A 112 -4.16 7.09 -7.14
CA TRP A 112 -5.02 6.19 -7.90
C TRP A 112 -4.20 5.22 -8.77
N THR A 113 -3.13 5.73 -9.39
CA THR A 113 -2.14 4.90 -10.10
C THR A 113 -1.52 3.88 -9.17
N PHE A 114 -1.14 4.28 -7.96
CA PHE A 114 -0.59 3.38 -6.94
C PHE A 114 -1.56 2.22 -6.63
N ILE A 115 -2.86 2.49 -6.51
CA ILE A 115 -3.86 1.45 -6.22
C ILE A 115 -3.98 0.44 -7.35
N GLY A 116 -3.90 0.86 -8.62
CA GLY A 116 -3.87 -0.07 -9.76
C GLY A 116 -2.65 -1.00 -9.74
N LEU A 117 -1.48 -0.44 -9.42
CA LEU A 117 -0.25 -1.23 -9.26
C LEU A 117 -0.35 -2.18 -8.06
N LEU A 118 -0.99 -1.76 -6.96
CA LEU A 118 -1.21 -2.60 -5.79
C LEU A 118 -2.16 -3.76 -6.10
N ILE A 119 -3.23 -3.52 -6.86
CA ILE A 119 -4.12 -4.59 -7.36
C ILE A 119 -3.31 -5.63 -8.14
N SER A 120 -2.41 -5.17 -9.02
CA SER A 120 -1.55 -6.04 -9.83
C SER A 120 -0.60 -6.87 -8.95
N LEU A 121 0.02 -6.27 -7.95
CA LEU A 121 0.88 -6.96 -6.99
C LEU A 121 0.12 -8.04 -6.19
N ILE A 122 -1.07 -7.70 -5.68
CA ILE A 122 -1.88 -8.62 -4.88
C ILE A 122 -2.32 -9.81 -5.73
N ASN A 123 -2.74 -9.57 -6.98
CA ASN A 123 -3.11 -10.65 -7.90
C ASN A 123 -1.91 -11.52 -8.30
N LEU A 124 -0.73 -10.92 -8.54
CA LEU A 124 0.50 -11.68 -8.78
C LEU A 124 0.78 -12.65 -7.62
N ARG A 125 0.70 -12.18 -6.37
CA ARG A 125 0.84 -13.04 -5.17
C ARG A 125 -0.22 -14.13 -5.11
N GLY A 126 -1.47 -13.79 -5.45
CA GLY A 126 -2.56 -14.75 -5.54
C GLY A 126 -2.26 -15.86 -6.55
N ASP A 127 -1.78 -15.52 -7.74
CA ASP A 127 -1.42 -16.48 -8.77
C ASP A 127 -0.21 -17.35 -8.37
N MET A 128 0.79 -16.75 -7.73
CA MET A 128 1.95 -17.45 -7.17
C MET A 128 1.54 -18.49 -6.12
N ASN A 129 0.68 -18.09 -5.16
CA ASN A 129 0.23 -18.97 -4.08
C ASN A 129 -0.65 -20.13 -4.60
N ASN A 130 -1.36 -19.91 -5.70
CA ASN A 130 -2.19 -20.92 -6.35
C ASN A 130 -1.41 -21.79 -7.36
N GLY A 131 -0.09 -21.59 -7.52
CA GLY A 131 0.73 -22.34 -8.46
C GLY A 131 0.33 -22.16 -9.92
N LYS A 132 -0.28 -21.03 -10.29
CA LYS A 132 -0.78 -20.77 -11.65
C LYS A 132 0.29 -20.29 -12.63
N LEU A 133 1.49 -19.98 -12.13
CA LEU A 133 2.56 -19.36 -12.91
C LEU A 133 3.86 -20.13 -12.70
N GLU A 134 4.59 -20.30 -13.80
CA GLU A 134 5.96 -20.78 -13.76
C GLU A 134 6.90 -19.71 -13.20
N SER A 135 8.03 -20.11 -12.63
CA SER A 135 9.01 -19.19 -12.02
C SER A 135 9.46 -18.09 -12.98
N THR A 136 9.62 -18.40 -14.27
CA THR A 136 10.01 -17.42 -15.30
C THR A 136 8.95 -16.36 -15.51
N ASP A 137 7.66 -16.74 -15.52
CA ASP A 137 6.55 -15.82 -15.68
C ASP A 137 6.37 -14.92 -14.44
N ILE A 138 6.58 -15.49 -13.25
CA ILE A 138 6.58 -14.74 -11.98
C ILE A 138 7.65 -13.65 -12.03
N VAL A 139 8.88 -14.00 -12.40
CA VAL A 139 10.01 -13.06 -12.48
C VAL A 139 9.74 -11.98 -13.53
N GLN A 140 9.23 -12.35 -14.70
CA GLN A 140 8.94 -11.37 -15.75
C GLN A 140 7.85 -10.38 -15.30
N ARG A 141 6.72 -10.87 -14.78
CA ARG A 141 5.64 -9.98 -14.28
C ARG A 141 6.11 -9.10 -13.12
N ALA A 142 6.97 -9.63 -12.25
CA ALA A 142 7.56 -8.84 -11.17
C ALA A 142 8.48 -7.73 -11.73
N ARG A 143 9.29 -8.01 -12.76
CA ARG A 143 10.12 -6.99 -13.42
C ARG A 143 9.26 -5.92 -14.09
N ASP A 144 8.22 -6.30 -14.82
CA ASP A 144 7.30 -5.36 -15.47
C ASP A 144 6.65 -4.44 -14.42
N LEU A 145 6.16 -5.01 -13.33
CA LEU A 145 5.56 -4.26 -12.23
C LEU A 145 6.56 -3.33 -11.53
N TYR A 146 7.82 -3.75 -11.39
CA TYR A 146 8.88 -2.91 -10.84
C TYR A 146 9.12 -1.66 -11.71
N GLU A 147 9.20 -1.84 -13.03
CA GLU A 147 9.38 -0.74 -13.98
C GLU A 147 8.19 0.22 -13.97
N GLU A 148 6.96 -0.31 -13.93
CA GLU A 148 5.76 0.51 -13.81
C GLU A 148 5.73 1.33 -12.51
N LEU A 149 6.13 0.73 -11.39
CA LEU A 149 6.25 1.42 -10.10
C LEU A 149 7.32 2.52 -10.14
N SER A 150 8.49 2.24 -10.71
CA SER A 150 9.59 3.20 -10.88
C SER A 150 9.15 4.38 -11.77
N HIS A 151 8.49 4.07 -12.88
CA HIS A 151 7.97 5.06 -13.81
C HIS A 151 6.87 5.94 -13.18
N ALA A 152 5.97 5.33 -12.39
CA ALA A 152 4.92 6.05 -11.67
C ALA A 152 5.47 6.93 -10.55
N GLU A 153 6.49 6.49 -9.80
CA GLU A 153 7.22 7.32 -8.84
C GLU A 153 7.87 8.53 -9.54
N GLY A 154 8.45 8.32 -10.73
CA GLY A 154 9.04 9.37 -11.56
C GLY A 154 8.05 10.45 -12.04
N LYS A 155 6.75 10.16 -12.05
CA LYS A 155 5.68 11.11 -12.39
C LYS A 155 5.21 11.97 -11.21
N ILE A 156 5.69 11.71 -9.99
CA ILE A 156 5.35 12.53 -8.83
C ILE A 156 5.80 13.98 -9.07
N PRO A 157 4.96 15.00 -8.80
CA PRO A 157 5.28 16.40 -9.09
C PRO A 157 6.62 16.83 -8.49
N ARG A 158 7.43 17.56 -9.26
CA ARG A 158 8.75 18.06 -8.80
C ARG A 158 8.69 18.85 -7.49
N SER A 159 7.57 19.53 -7.23
CA SER A 159 7.34 20.26 -5.98
C SER A 159 7.26 19.37 -4.75
N TRP A 160 7.14 18.04 -4.88
CA TRP A 160 7.11 17.07 -3.80
C TRP A 160 8.44 16.36 -3.58
N TRP A 161 9.40 16.52 -4.50
CA TRP A 161 10.69 15.85 -4.39
C TRP A 161 11.49 16.38 -3.20
N PRO A 162 12.22 15.50 -2.51
CA PRO A 162 12.98 15.90 -1.35
C PRO A 162 14.13 16.82 -1.72
N GLN A 163 14.45 17.73 -0.80
CA GLN A 163 15.71 18.47 -0.82
C GLN A 163 16.74 17.72 0.02
N ARG A 164 17.88 17.42 -0.59
CA ARG A 164 19.01 16.83 0.12
C ARG A 164 19.64 17.83 1.07
N ARG A 165 19.91 17.41 2.30
CA ARG A 165 20.63 18.17 3.33
C ARG A 165 21.82 17.34 3.79
N ASP A 166 23.02 17.85 3.53
CA ASP A 166 24.24 17.24 4.05
C ASP A 166 24.29 17.41 5.57
N THR A 167 24.83 16.41 6.26
CA THR A 167 24.95 16.40 7.72
C THR A 167 26.16 15.58 8.16
N SER A 168 26.75 15.99 9.27
CA SER A 168 27.80 15.25 9.98
C SER A 168 27.27 14.55 11.24
N GLU A 169 25.95 14.56 11.46
CA GLU A 169 25.34 13.96 12.64
C GLU A 169 25.40 12.43 12.58
N ALA A 170 25.91 11.82 13.65
CA ALA A 170 26.08 10.37 13.75
C ALA A 170 24.75 9.58 13.75
N VAL A 171 23.62 10.24 14.01
CA VAL A 171 22.28 9.62 14.03
C VAL A 171 21.67 9.48 12.64
N VAL A 172 22.31 10.02 11.60
CA VAL A 172 21.80 10.00 10.23
C VAL A 172 22.47 8.87 9.44
N PHE A 173 21.65 8.11 8.72
CA PHE A 173 22.14 7.07 7.82
C PHE A 173 22.85 7.69 6.62
N GLY A 174 24.19 7.68 6.64
CA GLY A 174 25.03 8.25 5.58
C GLY A 174 25.54 9.65 5.92
N ARG A 175 25.80 10.47 4.89
CA ARG A 175 26.32 11.86 5.03
C ARG A 175 25.28 12.94 4.74
N TYR A 176 24.04 12.54 4.46
CA TYR A 176 22.95 13.44 4.12
C TYR A 176 21.60 12.79 4.44
N TYR A 177 20.56 13.62 4.51
CA TYR A 177 19.17 13.19 4.62
C TYR A 177 18.29 13.95 3.64
N ASP A 178 17.10 13.39 3.38
CA ASP A 178 16.12 13.92 2.44
C ASP A 178 14.99 14.63 3.19
N VAL A 179 14.84 15.94 2.95
CA VAL A 179 13.76 16.77 3.50
C VAL A 179 12.63 16.89 2.50
N TYR A 180 11.50 16.29 2.81
CA TYR A 180 10.30 16.38 1.99
C TYR A 180 9.52 17.66 2.33
N PRO A 181 8.78 18.24 1.36
CA PRO A 181 7.96 19.43 1.57
C PRO A 181 6.83 19.26 2.60
N GLY A 182 6.45 18.01 2.88
CA GLY A 182 5.47 17.68 3.90
C GLY A 182 5.29 16.17 4.06
N HIS A 183 4.61 15.78 5.15
CA HIS A 183 4.41 14.38 5.51
C HIS A 183 3.73 13.57 4.40
N TYR A 184 2.74 14.17 3.72
CA TYR A 184 2.01 13.53 2.64
C TYR A 184 2.92 13.14 1.46
N ALA A 185 3.82 14.04 1.05
CA ALA A 185 4.79 13.74 0.00
C ALA A 185 5.68 12.57 0.40
N THR A 186 6.19 12.56 1.65
CA THR A 186 6.98 11.45 2.18
C THR A 186 6.24 10.12 2.12
N GLN A 187 4.97 10.10 2.55
CA GLN A 187 4.15 8.88 2.54
C GLN A 187 3.97 8.32 1.13
N VAL A 188 3.71 9.18 0.15
CA VAL A 188 3.54 8.77 -1.24
C VAL A 188 4.82 8.11 -1.77
N PHE A 189 5.97 8.77 -1.63
CA PHE A 189 7.26 8.20 -2.05
C PHE A 189 7.56 6.86 -1.35
N ASN A 190 7.34 6.80 -0.04
CA ASN A 190 7.60 5.57 0.72
C ASN A 190 6.66 4.43 0.30
N ALA A 191 5.40 4.71 0.00
CA ALA A 191 4.48 3.69 -0.48
C ALA A 191 4.98 3.03 -1.78
N TYR A 192 5.42 3.82 -2.77
CA TYR A 192 6.01 3.30 -4.01
C TYR A 192 7.28 2.48 -3.76
N ARG A 193 8.18 2.99 -2.93
CA ARG A 193 9.45 2.32 -2.62
C ARG A 193 9.26 1.01 -1.88
N ILE A 194 8.30 0.95 -0.97
CA ILE A 194 7.97 -0.28 -0.21
C ILE A 194 7.38 -1.33 -1.15
N MET A 195 6.55 -0.95 -2.12
CA MET A 195 6.09 -1.87 -3.16
C MET A 195 7.24 -2.34 -4.07
N ARG A 196 8.16 -1.45 -4.47
CA ARG A 196 9.34 -1.84 -5.27
C ARG A 196 10.21 -2.85 -4.52
N LEU A 197 10.43 -2.61 -3.23
CA LEU A 197 11.14 -3.52 -2.34
C LEU A 197 10.46 -4.89 -2.24
N ASP A 198 9.13 -4.92 -2.13
CA ASP A 198 8.33 -6.13 -2.12
C ASP A 198 8.50 -6.92 -3.44
N VAL A 199 8.37 -6.24 -4.58
CA VAL A 199 8.59 -6.82 -5.91
C VAL A 199 10.01 -7.34 -6.09
N CYS A 200 11.04 -6.61 -5.64
CA CYS A 200 12.41 -7.10 -5.65
C CYS A 200 12.57 -8.37 -4.82
N SER A 201 11.88 -8.49 -3.69
CA SER A 201 11.90 -9.70 -2.86
C SER A 201 11.29 -10.90 -3.59
N ILE A 202 10.26 -10.68 -4.41
CA ILE A 202 9.69 -11.70 -5.29
C ILE A 202 10.73 -12.11 -6.35
N ILE A 203 11.34 -11.16 -7.04
CA ILE A 203 12.38 -11.45 -8.06
C ILE A 203 13.51 -12.27 -7.44
N GLN A 204 14.06 -11.84 -6.32
CA GLN A 204 15.16 -12.53 -5.64
C GLN A 204 14.80 -13.94 -5.17
N LYS A 205 13.54 -14.18 -4.81
CA LYS A 205 13.06 -15.51 -4.40
C LYS A 205 13.01 -16.50 -5.57
N PHE A 206 12.64 -16.04 -6.77
CA PHE A 206 12.42 -16.91 -7.94
C PHE A 206 13.57 -16.85 -8.97
N ASP A 207 14.44 -15.85 -8.88
CA ASP A 207 15.70 -15.71 -9.63
C ASP A 207 16.82 -15.24 -8.66
N PRO A 208 17.38 -16.15 -7.85
CA PRO A 208 18.42 -15.81 -6.86
C PRO A 208 19.72 -15.30 -7.49
N SER A 209 19.94 -15.56 -8.78
CA SER A 209 21.07 -15.04 -9.57
C SER A 209 20.88 -13.59 -10.01
N SER A 210 19.68 -13.03 -9.87
CA SER A 210 19.39 -11.66 -10.27
C SER A 210 20.15 -10.64 -9.41
N GLU A 211 20.69 -9.61 -10.05
CA GLU A 211 21.42 -8.49 -9.40
C GLU A 211 20.51 -7.51 -8.62
N VAL A 212 19.32 -7.96 -8.16
CA VAL A 212 18.36 -7.10 -7.44
C VAL A 212 18.78 -6.73 -6.03
N ALA A 213 19.82 -7.36 -5.47
CA ALA A 213 20.30 -7.08 -4.12
C ALA A 213 20.83 -5.63 -3.98
N GLU A 214 21.51 -5.11 -5.00
CA GLU A 214 21.96 -3.71 -5.02
C GLU A 214 20.75 -2.78 -5.05
N THR A 215 19.78 -3.05 -5.92
CA THR A 215 18.52 -2.30 -6.00
C THR A 215 17.74 -2.29 -4.68
N ILE A 216 17.63 -3.44 -3.99
CA ILE A 216 16.98 -3.53 -2.67
C ILE A 216 17.70 -2.61 -1.68
N THR A 217 19.03 -2.63 -1.70
CA THR A 217 19.86 -1.80 -0.83
C THR A 217 19.61 -0.33 -1.11
N GLU A 218 19.67 0.11 -2.37
CA GLU A 218 19.42 1.49 -2.77
C GLU A 218 18.04 2.01 -2.34
N VAL A 219 16.99 1.22 -2.61
CA VAL A 219 15.61 1.61 -2.29
C VAL A 219 15.40 1.63 -0.76
N ALA A 220 15.94 0.66 -0.03
CA ALA A 220 15.88 0.64 1.43
C ALA A 220 16.61 1.85 2.04
N GLN A 221 17.78 2.20 1.52
CA GLN A 221 18.51 3.39 1.96
C GLN A 221 17.71 4.67 1.65
N ALA A 222 17.04 4.77 0.52
CA ALA A 222 16.18 5.92 0.18
C ALA A 222 15.01 6.11 1.17
N ILE A 223 14.49 5.03 1.77
CA ILE A 223 13.49 5.10 2.84
C ILE A 223 14.12 5.57 4.17
N LEU A 224 15.30 5.06 4.52
CA LEU A 224 15.98 5.33 5.79
C LEU A 224 16.61 6.72 5.88
N ARG A 225 16.95 7.36 4.75
CA ARG A 225 17.52 8.72 4.67
C ARG A 225 16.57 9.84 5.16
N ARG A 226 15.44 9.53 5.80
CA ARG A 226 14.49 10.48 6.42
C ARG A 226 14.90 10.92 7.84
N CYS A 227 15.75 10.17 8.54
CA CYS A 227 15.80 10.19 10.01
C CYS A 227 16.38 11.44 10.73
N ALA A 228 16.77 12.52 10.06
CA ALA A 228 17.43 13.65 10.75
C ALA A 228 16.47 14.70 11.36
N SER A 229 15.21 14.80 10.92
CA SER A 229 14.35 15.94 11.34
C SER A 229 13.60 15.74 12.66
N ILE A 230 13.80 14.62 13.37
CA ILE A 230 13.00 14.30 14.58
C ILE A 230 13.64 14.84 15.87
N HIS A 231 14.89 15.34 15.83
CA HIS A 231 15.62 15.70 17.05
C HIS A 231 15.51 17.15 17.54
N SER A 232 14.85 18.08 16.84
CA SER A 232 14.69 19.47 17.33
C SER A 232 13.28 19.86 17.78
N SER A 233 12.33 18.93 17.76
CA SER A 233 11.01 19.15 18.34
C SER A 233 10.51 17.79 18.78
N THR A 234 10.22 17.65 20.07
CA THR A 234 9.57 16.52 20.73
C THR A 234 8.43 15.94 19.89
N CYS A 235 8.73 15.04 18.95
CA CYS A 235 7.73 14.22 18.29
C CYS A 235 7.65 12.97 19.14
N GLN A 236 6.75 12.99 20.11
CA GLN A 236 6.35 11.77 20.78
C GLN A 236 5.91 10.79 19.69
N VAL A 237 6.35 9.54 19.82
CA VAL A 237 5.91 8.38 19.01
C VAL A 237 4.37 8.18 19.08
N SER A 238 3.63 9.01 19.83
CA SER A 238 2.18 9.02 19.99
C SER A 238 1.40 9.91 19.00
N GLU A 239 2.06 10.72 18.15
CA GLU A 239 1.37 11.68 17.25
C GLU A 239 1.32 11.27 15.76
N TYR A 240 1.46 9.98 15.46
CA TYR A 240 1.22 9.43 14.11
C TYR A 240 -0.28 9.39 13.70
N THR A 241 -1.19 9.86 14.56
CA THR A 241 -2.64 9.68 14.46
C THR A 241 -3.44 10.94 14.10
N SER A 242 -2.79 12.06 13.78
CA SER A 242 -3.50 13.32 13.55
C SER A 242 -3.37 13.79 12.10
N LEU A 243 -4.51 13.81 11.40
CA LEU A 243 -4.78 14.27 10.02
C LEU A 243 -4.67 13.23 8.89
N PHE A 244 -5.45 12.14 8.97
CA PHE A 244 -5.66 11.27 7.79
C PHE A 244 -7.12 10.81 7.66
N THR A 245 -7.67 10.99 6.45
CA THR A 245 -8.96 10.40 6.09
C THR A 245 -8.86 8.87 6.00
N ILE A 246 -9.96 8.21 6.36
CA ILE A 246 -10.31 6.78 6.44
C ILE A 246 -9.56 5.79 5.52
N ALA A 247 -9.05 6.20 4.36
CA ALA A 247 -8.34 5.34 3.42
C ALA A 247 -6.84 5.14 3.73
N ASP A 248 -6.22 6.04 4.51
CA ASP A 248 -4.76 6.16 4.57
C ASP A 248 -4.10 5.41 5.74
N ILE A 249 -4.85 5.09 6.80
CA ILE A 249 -4.37 4.26 7.92
C ILE A 249 -4.24 2.78 7.49
N GLY A 250 -5.10 2.31 6.58
CA GLY A 250 -5.00 0.96 6.02
C GLY A 250 -3.75 0.77 5.14
N VAL A 251 -3.31 1.82 4.44
CA VAL A 251 -2.06 1.81 3.65
C VAL A 251 -0.87 1.62 4.56
N LEU A 252 -0.83 2.32 5.71
CA LEU A 252 0.26 2.20 6.69
C LEU A 252 0.33 0.82 7.32
N ARG A 253 -0.79 0.12 7.55
CA ARG A 253 -0.77 -1.25 8.12
C ARG A 253 -0.52 -2.36 7.09
N CYS A 254 -0.97 -2.18 5.86
CA CYS A 254 -0.55 -3.05 4.76
C CYS A 254 0.95 -2.87 4.49
N ILE A 255 1.44 -1.62 4.61
CA ILE A 255 2.86 -1.29 4.67
C ILE A 255 3.52 -1.91 5.90
N ASP A 256 2.93 -1.89 7.09
CA ASP A 256 3.52 -2.52 8.29
C ASP A 256 3.63 -4.03 8.14
N SER A 257 2.69 -4.69 7.46
CA SER A 257 2.80 -6.12 7.11
C SER A 257 3.91 -6.40 6.09
N ILE A 258 4.11 -5.49 5.11
CA ILE A 258 5.24 -5.53 4.16
C ILE A 258 6.58 -5.21 4.88
N VAL A 259 6.57 -4.28 5.83
CA VAL A 259 7.72 -3.90 6.68
C VAL A 259 8.04 -5.01 7.69
N CYS A 260 7.05 -5.74 8.19
CA CYS A 260 7.20 -6.91 9.04
C CYS A 260 7.81 -8.09 8.26
N SER A 261 7.45 -8.22 6.97
CA SER A 261 8.12 -9.13 6.03
C SER A 261 9.57 -8.71 5.78
N PHE A 262 9.85 -7.41 5.71
CA PHE A 262 11.21 -6.86 5.60
C PHE A 262 12.06 -7.02 6.86
N THR A 263 11.50 -6.96 8.06
CA THR A 263 12.24 -7.22 9.31
C THR A 263 12.58 -8.70 9.45
N LYS A 264 11.75 -9.63 8.95
CA LYS A 264 12.13 -11.04 8.78
C LYS A 264 13.27 -11.21 7.76
N TYR A 265 13.22 -10.49 6.63
CA TYR A 265 14.26 -10.54 5.60
C TYR A 265 15.59 -9.94 6.07
N SER A 266 15.56 -8.79 6.76
CA SER A 266 16.73 -8.14 7.36
C SER A 266 17.38 -8.99 8.45
N ARG A 267 16.60 -9.70 9.28
CA ARG A 267 17.15 -10.68 10.24
C ARG A 267 17.80 -11.87 9.54
N SER A 268 17.27 -12.34 8.41
CA SER A 268 17.86 -13.43 7.61
C SER A 268 19.12 -13.01 6.85
N CYS A 269 19.23 -11.74 6.43
CA CYS A 269 20.43 -11.21 5.80
C CYS A 269 21.54 -10.92 6.83
N ASN A 270 21.22 -10.37 8.00
CA ASN A 270 22.19 -10.24 9.10
C ASN A 270 22.69 -11.61 9.57
N ALA A 271 21.81 -12.61 9.69
CA ALA A 271 22.23 -13.97 10.05
C ALA A 271 23.14 -14.65 9.01
N ARG A 272 23.11 -14.23 7.73
CA ARG A 272 24.06 -14.73 6.71
C ARG A 272 25.36 -13.94 6.65
N LEU A 273 25.35 -12.67 7.03
CA LEU A 273 26.56 -11.84 7.12
C LEU A 273 27.37 -12.15 8.39
N ASP A 274 26.72 -12.52 9.49
CA ASP A 274 27.39 -12.87 10.75
C ASP A 274 28.06 -14.27 10.71
N THR A 275 27.72 -15.12 9.74
CA THR A 275 28.32 -16.46 9.58
C THR A 275 29.45 -16.54 8.55
N ALA A 276 29.79 -15.44 7.87
CA ALA A 276 30.77 -15.45 6.79
C ALA A 276 32.19 -14.96 7.18
N ASP A 277 32.41 -14.47 8.41
CA ASP A 277 33.71 -13.89 8.79
C ASP A 277 34.10 -14.18 10.25
N PHE A 278 34.30 -15.45 10.60
CA PHE A 278 35.15 -15.84 11.73
C PHE A 278 35.84 -17.17 11.44
N GLY A 279 36.90 -17.10 10.64
CA GLY A 279 37.74 -18.25 10.38
C GLY A 279 38.94 -17.89 9.53
N VAL A 280 39.96 -17.29 10.16
CA VAL A 280 41.40 -17.50 9.95
C VAL A 280 42.10 -16.30 10.57
N TYR A 281 42.67 -16.49 11.77
CA TYR A 281 44.05 -16.15 12.10
C TYR A 281 44.34 -16.72 13.49
N GLY A 282 44.82 -17.97 13.49
CA GLY A 282 45.55 -18.53 14.61
C GLY A 282 47.04 -18.52 14.28
N ARG A 283 47.80 -17.69 14.99
CA ARG A 283 49.08 -18.02 15.63
C ARG A 283 49.60 -16.85 16.44
#